data_AF-A0AB38S870-F1
#
_entry.id   AF-A0AB38S870-F1
#
_cell.length_a   1.000
_cell.length_b   1.000
_cell.length_c   1.000
_cell.angle_alpha   90.00
_cell.angle_beta   90.00
_cell.angle_gamma   90.00
#
_symmetry.space_group_name_H-M   'P 1'
#
loop_
_entity.id
_entity.type
_entity.pdbx_description
1 polymer ?
#
loop_
_entity_poly.entity_id
_entity_poly.type
_entity_poly.pdbx_seq_one_letter_code
_entity_poly.pdbx_strand_id
1 'polypeptide(L)'
;MRVILKGVVLTPQGAQSLRQQIAGDRSNASVDALLDHVIELGAKYAIVESPYTDRDYTSDYLSFYAGAFKAHARGIKRIHFFRTDISKLFELPLSKQVVELERLAAKDKNYCGFAVIRPIAQGPIGRTVLRFPSIGKLTVRPAARADFESHVLGVRVKVTGAPFINRTCGSVLARRPQSGWQDEQSRLGTDERARTQLRKSPT
;
A
#
# COMPACT_ATOMS: atom_id res chain seq x y z
N MET A 1 -22.71 5.11 -1.78
CA MET A 1 -21.61 4.57 -2.62
C MET A 1 -21.61 3.06 -2.50
N ARG A 2 -21.82 2.31 -3.58
CA ARG A 2 -21.91 0.85 -3.54
C ARG A 2 -20.51 0.25 -3.55
N VAL A 3 -20.14 -0.48 -2.50
CA VAL A 3 -18.88 -1.25 -2.45
C VAL A 3 -19.08 -2.55 -3.22
N ILE A 4 -18.13 -2.85 -4.12
CA ILE A 4 -18.08 -4.08 -4.91
C ILE A 4 -16.94 -4.92 -4.35
N LEU A 5 -17.26 -6.16 -4.00
CA LEU A 5 -16.29 -7.18 -3.63
C LEU A 5 -16.18 -8.17 -4.78
N LYS A 6 -14.98 -8.33 -5.31
CA LYS A 6 -14.67 -9.33 -6.34
C LYS A 6 -13.70 -10.34 -5.75
N GLY A 7 -14.09 -11.60 -5.77
CA GLY A 7 -13.22 -12.70 -5.37
C GLY A 7 -12.41 -13.23 -6.55
N VAL A 8 -11.14 -13.51 -6.33
CA VAL A 8 -10.20 -14.03 -7.33
C VAL A 8 -9.42 -15.20 -6.73
N VAL A 9 -9.44 -16.35 -7.39
CA VAL A 9 -8.61 -17.50 -7.01
C VAL A 9 -7.18 -17.25 -7.50
N LEU A 10 -6.19 -17.43 -6.63
CA LEU A 10 -4.77 -17.22 -6.94
C LEU A 10 -4.13 -18.46 -7.58
N THR A 11 -4.73 -18.96 -8.67
CA THR A 11 -4.03 -19.86 -9.59
C THR A 11 -3.03 -19.06 -10.44
N PRO A 12 -2.05 -19.67 -11.13
CA PRO A 12 -1.15 -18.93 -12.02
C PRO A 12 -1.89 -18.04 -13.04
N GLN A 13 -3.01 -18.54 -13.59
CA GLN A 13 -3.89 -17.78 -14.48
C GLN A 13 -4.66 -16.66 -13.75
N GLY A 14 -5.10 -16.91 -12.52
CA GLY A 14 -5.77 -15.91 -11.68
C GLY A 14 -4.83 -14.79 -11.23
N ALA A 15 -3.58 -15.10 -10.93
CA ALA A 15 -2.53 -14.13 -10.62
C ALA A 15 -2.23 -13.23 -11.83
N GLN A 16 -2.18 -13.80 -13.04
CA GLN A 16 -2.03 -13.04 -14.28
C GLN A 16 -3.23 -12.11 -14.54
N SER A 17 -4.45 -12.62 -14.30
CA SER A 17 -5.68 -11.81 -14.39
C SER A 17 -5.67 -10.66 -13.38
N LEU A 18 -5.21 -10.92 -12.16
CA LEU A 18 -5.08 -9.90 -11.11
C LEU A 18 -4.01 -8.86 -11.48
N ARG A 19 -2.89 -9.29 -12.06
CA ARG A 19 -1.82 -8.42 -12.57
C ARG A 19 -2.37 -7.45 -13.63
N GLN A 20 -3.13 -7.96 -14.60
CA GLN A 20 -3.79 -7.13 -15.61
C GLN A 20 -4.78 -6.13 -14.98
N GLN A 21 -5.53 -6.52 -13.95
CA GLN A 21 -6.45 -5.61 -13.25
C GLN A 21 -5.77 -4.49 -12.44
N ILE A 22 -4.52 -4.71 -12.01
CA ILE A 22 -3.74 -3.77 -11.20
C ILE A 22 -2.88 -2.86 -12.07
N ALA A 23 -2.10 -3.43 -12.99
CA ALA A 23 -1.10 -2.72 -13.79
C ALA A 23 -1.54 -2.44 -15.24
N GLY A 24 -2.63 -3.06 -15.70
CA GLY A 24 -3.02 -3.07 -17.12
C GLY A 24 -2.01 -3.88 -17.94
N ASP A 25 -1.70 -3.39 -19.13
CA ASP A 25 -0.71 -4.01 -20.04
C ASP A 25 0.74 -3.70 -19.69
N ARG A 26 0.99 -2.92 -18.63
CA ARG A 26 2.34 -2.51 -18.24
C ARG A 26 2.93 -3.48 -17.22
N SER A 27 4.18 -3.87 -17.43
CA SER A 27 4.96 -4.55 -16.39
C SER A 27 5.30 -3.58 -15.27
N ASN A 28 5.12 -4.02 -14.02
CA ASN A 28 5.56 -3.26 -12.86
C ASN A 28 6.18 -4.22 -11.86
N ALA A 29 7.49 -4.08 -11.65
CA ALA A 29 8.26 -4.96 -10.77
C ALA A 29 7.70 -5.01 -9.34
N SER A 30 7.09 -3.92 -8.84
CA SER A 30 6.47 -3.91 -7.52
C SER A 30 5.20 -4.76 -7.44
N VAL A 31 4.44 -4.87 -8.54
CA VAL A 31 3.26 -5.73 -8.60
C VAL A 31 3.69 -7.19 -8.70
N ASP A 32 4.72 -7.47 -9.49
CA ASP A 32 5.26 -8.81 -9.65
C ASP A 32 5.81 -9.33 -8.32
N ALA A 33 6.67 -8.54 -7.65
CA ALA A 33 7.19 -8.87 -6.32
C ALA A 33 6.09 -9.05 -5.26
N LEU A 34 5.00 -8.28 -5.34
CA LEU A 34 3.85 -8.46 -4.45
C LEU A 34 3.20 -9.82 -4.68
N LEU A 35 2.97 -10.21 -5.93
CA LEU A 35 2.32 -11.47 -6.27
C LEU A 35 3.19 -12.66 -5.90
N ASP A 36 4.49 -12.61 -6.19
CA ASP A 36 5.45 -13.65 -5.83
C ASP A 36 5.46 -13.86 -4.31
N HIS A 37 5.56 -12.77 -3.53
CA HIS A 37 5.52 -12.83 -2.07
C HIS A 37 4.21 -13.42 -1.54
N VAL A 38 3.07 -13.06 -2.13
CA VAL A 38 1.75 -13.57 -1.75
C VAL A 38 1.62 -15.08 -2.05
N ILE A 39 2.20 -15.54 -3.17
CA ILE A 39 2.27 -16.95 -3.55
C ILE A 39 3.17 -17.73 -2.57
N GLU A 40 4.35 -17.19 -2.22
CA GLU A 40 5.24 -17.78 -1.21
C GLU A 40 4.58 -17.89 0.17
N LEU A 41 3.73 -16.92 0.52
CA LEU A 41 2.93 -16.98 1.74
C LEU A 41 1.84 -18.07 1.71
N GLY A 42 1.62 -18.73 0.57
CA GLY A 42 0.60 -19.76 0.39
C GLY A 42 -0.81 -19.20 0.28
N ALA A 43 -0.98 -17.96 -0.19
CA ALA A 43 -2.30 -17.41 -0.43
C ALA A 43 -2.97 -18.12 -1.62
N LYS A 44 -4.21 -18.55 -1.43
CA LYS A 44 -5.02 -19.24 -2.46
C LYS A 44 -6.14 -18.37 -3.02
N TYR A 45 -6.53 -17.33 -2.28
CA TYR A 45 -7.65 -16.48 -2.66
C TYR A 45 -7.40 -15.02 -2.33
N ALA A 46 -7.87 -14.14 -3.20
CA ALA A 46 -7.82 -12.70 -3.03
C ALA A 46 -9.24 -12.09 -3.10
N ILE A 47 -9.56 -11.17 -2.20
CA ILE A 47 -10.77 -10.34 -2.28
C ILE A 47 -10.36 -8.93 -2.66
N VAL A 48 -10.86 -8.44 -3.79
CA VAL A 48 -10.70 -7.07 -4.24
C VAL A 48 -11.92 -6.25 -3.84
N GLU A 49 -11.70 -5.29 -2.96
CA GLU A 49 -12.68 -4.31 -2.53
C GLU A 49 -12.51 -3.01 -3.32
N SER A 50 -13.60 -2.57 -3.96
CA SER A 50 -13.62 -1.36 -4.77
C SER A 50 -15.00 -0.71 -4.75
N PRO A 51 -15.13 0.61 -4.52
CA PRO A 51 -14.08 1.54 -4.13
C PRO A 51 -13.73 1.45 -2.64
N TYR A 52 -12.44 1.53 -2.31
CA TYR A 52 -11.91 1.75 -0.98
C TYR A 52 -11.44 3.21 -0.84
N THR A 53 -11.26 3.72 0.38
CA THR A 53 -10.70 5.06 0.66
C THR A 53 -9.59 4.90 1.69
N ASP A 54 -8.39 5.37 1.36
CA ASP A 54 -7.21 5.30 2.23
C ASP A 54 -6.77 6.71 2.59
N ARG A 55 -6.49 6.92 3.87
CA ARG A 55 -6.14 8.25 4.41
C ARG A 55 -4.91 8.84 3.71
N ASP A 56 -3.87 8.03 3.51
CA ASP A 56 -2.61 8.49 2.92
C ASP A 56 -2.83 8.92 1.47
N TYR A 57 -3.56 8.11 0.69
CA TYR A 57 -3.88 8.45 -0.70
C TYR A 57 -4.81 9.67 -0.80
N THR A 58 -5.79 9.81 0.08
CA THR A 58 -6.67 11.00 0.09
C THR A 58 -5.88 12.28 0.35
N SER A 59 -4.91 12.24 1.28
CA SER A 59 -4.01 13.36 1.55
C SER A 59 -3.13 13.70 0.34
N ASP A 60 -2.53 12.68 -0.30
CA ASP A 60 -1.75 12.84 -1.54
C ASP A 60 -2.61 13.40 -2.67
N TYR A 61 -3.86 12.93 -2.79
CA TYR A 61 -4.82 13.37 -3.79
C TYR A 61 -5.17 14.85 -3.66
N LEU A 62 -5.51 15.30 -2.45
CA LEU A 62 -5.87 16.69 -2.21
C LEU A 62 -4.69 17.64 -2.45
N SER A 63 -3.48 17.22 -2.08
CA SER A 63 -2.29 18.07 -2.17
C SER A 63 -1.79 18.24 -3.60
N PHE A 64 -1.89 17.21 -4.44
CA PHE A 64 -1.24 17.19 -5.76
C PHE A 64 -2.18 16.88 -6.91
N TYR A 65 -3.03 15.87 -6.77
CA TYR A 65 -3.84 15.39 -7.90
C TYR A 65 -5.13 16.17 -8.10
N ALA A 66 -5.64 16.84 -7.07
CA ALA A 66 -6.82 17.70 -7.17
C ALA A 66 -6.57 18.95 -8.02
N GLY A 67 -5.34 19.46 -8.03
CA GLY A 67 -4.91 20.59 -8.87
C GLY A 67 -4.30 20.18 -10.21
N ALA A 68 -4.13 18.89 -10.47
CA ALA A 68 -3.55 18.40 -11.71
C ALA A 68 -4.55 18.47 -12.86
N PHE A 69 -4.07 18.84 -14.06
CA PHE A 69 -4.90 18.91 -15.27
C PHE A 69 -5.48 17.55 -15.69
N LYS A 70 -4.87 16.44 -15.24
CA LYS A 70 -5.32 15.08 -15.53
C LYS A 70 -6.29 14.59 -14.44
N ALA A 71 -7.49 14.18 -14.85
CA ALA A 71 -8.44 13.54 -13.96
C ALA A 71 -7.89 12.19 -13.45
N HIS A 72 -7.57 12.13 -12.15
CA HIS A 72 -7.24 10.89 -11.46
C HIS A 72 -8.45 10.39 -10.66
N ALA A 73 -8.72 9.09 -10.72
CA ALA A 73 -9.82 8.49 -9.97
C ALA A 73 -9.56 8.58 -8.46
N ARG A 74 -10.56 9.01 -7.69
CA ARG A 74 -10.48 9.08 -6.21
C ARG A 74 -10.58 7.70 -5.56
N GLY A 75 -11.31 6.79 -6.20
CA GLY A 75 -11.53 5.44 -5.72
C GLY A 75 -10.29 4.58 -5.92
N ILE A 76 -9.77 4.03 -4.83
CA ILE A 76 -8.68 3.06 -4.83
C ILE A 76 -9.26 1.66 -4.62
N LYS A 77 -8.45 0.63 -4.80
CA LYS A 77 -8.85 -0.75 -4.52
C LYS A 77 -8.06 -1.27 -3.32
N ARG A 78 -8.66 -2.11 -2.49
CA ARG A 78 -7.95 -2.84 -1.43
C ARG A 78 -8.07 -4.32 -1.70
N ILE A 79 -6.94 -5.02 -1.70
CA ILE A 79 -6.88 -6.45 -1.95
C ILE A 79 -6.54 -7.15 -0.65
N HIS A 80 -7.36 -8.11 -0.26
CA HIS A 80 -7.17 -8.96 0.91
C HIS A 80 -6.75 -10.35 0.47
N PHE A 81 -5.73 -10.92 1.10
CA PHE A 81 -5.17 -12.21 0.74
C PHE A 81 -5.44 -13.26 1.81
N PHE A 82 -5.91 -14.43 1.39
CA PHE A 82 -6.27 -15.56 2.26
C PHE A 82 -5.61 -16.85 1.80
N ARG A 83 -5.18 -17.69 2.76
CA ARG A 83 -4.64 -19.03 2.49
C ARG A 83 -5.70 -20.07 2.14
N THR A 84 -6.92 -19.88 2.62
CA THR A 84 -8.03 -20.76 2.31
C THR A 84 -8.77 -20.24 1.09
N ASP A 85 -9.27 -21.16 0.26
CA ASP A 85 -10.22 -20.80 -0.78
C ASP A 85 -11.56 -20.39 -0.15
N ILE A 86 -11.95 -19.15 -0.38
CA ILE A 86 -13.16 -18.54 0.18
C ILE A 86 -14.20 -18.24 -0.90
N SER A 87 -14.06 -18.82 -2.10
CA SER A 87 -15.06 -18.78 -3.17
C SER A 87 -16.46 -19.13 -2.68
N LYS A 88 -16.57 -20.22 -1.91
CA LYS A 88 -17.84 -20.72 -1.34
C LYS A 88 -18.54 -19.75 -0.39
N LEU A 89 -17.83 -18.77 0.18
CA LEU A 89 -18.48 -17.75 1.00
C LEU A 89 -19.44 -16.91 0.17
N PHE A 90 -19.09 -16.56 -1.06
CA PHE A 90 -19.91 -15.67 -1.88
C PHE A 90 -21.24 -16.29 -2.33
N GLU A 91 -21.37 -17.62 -2.26
CA GLU A 91 -22.61 -18.35 -2.55
C GLU A 91 -23.59 -18.34 -1.37
N LEU A 92 -23.11 -18.06 -0.16
CA LEU A 92 -23.93 -18.08 1.06
C LEU A 92 -24.68 -16.76 1.27
N PRO A 93 -25.80 -16.77 2.03
CA PRO A 93 -26.44 -15.54 2.50
C PRO A 93 -25.49 -14.70 3.35
N LEU A 94 -25.58 -13.37 3.28
CA LEU A 94 -24.69 -12.42 3.96
C LEU A 94 -24.48 -12.72 5.46
N SER A 95 -25.54 -13.11 6.17
CA SER A 95 -25.46 -13.47 7.60
C SER A 95 -24.53 -14.66 7.85
N LYS A 96 -24.54 -15.68 6.98
CA LYS A 96 -23.64 -16.83 7.06
C LYS A 96 -22.22 -16.51 6.58
N GLN A 97 -22.08 -15.56 5.64
CA GLN A 97 -20.77 -15.10 5.18
C GLN A 97 -19.95 -14.50 6.32
N VAL A 98 -20.58 -13.66 7.14
CA VAL A 98 -19.93 -13.00 8.29
C VAL A 98 -19.44 -14.05 9.30
N VAL A 99 -20.29 -15.00 9.68
CA VAL A 99 -19.96 -16.05 10.66
C VAL A 99 -18.79 -16.93 10.17
N GLU A 100 -18.84 -17.38 8.92
CA GLU A 100 -17.77 -18.25 8.40
C GLU A 100 -16.48 -17.46 8.16
N LEU A 101 -16.57 -16.18 7.78
CA LEU A 101 -15.40 -15.32 7.68
C LEU A 101 -14.77 -15.01 9.06
N GLU A 102 -15.57 -14.82 10.11
CA GLU A 102 -15.09 -14.71 11.49
C GLU A 102 -14.35 -15.98 11.92
N ARG A 103 -14.94 -17.13 11.65
CA ARG A 103 -14.32 -18.43 11.91
C ARG A 103 -12.99 -18.59 11.16
N LEU A 104 -12.96 -18.19 9.89
CA LEU A 104 -11.76 -18.21 9.06
C LEU A 104 -10.72 -17.18 9.50
N ALA A 105 -11.13 -16.03 10.02
CA ALA A 105 -10.25 -15.00 10.57
C ALA A 105 -9.62 -15.43 11.90
N ALA A 106 -10.38 -16.18 12.71
CA ALA A 106 -9.91 -16.76 13.96
C ALA A 106 -8.89 -17.89 13.77
N LYS A 107 -8.91 -18.58 12.61
CA LYS A 107 -7.89 -19.58 12.29
C LYS A 107 -6.54 -18.90 12.08
N ASP A 108 -5.55 -19.33 12.87
CA ASP A 108 -4.20 -18.79 12.77
C ASP A 108 -3.65 -18.94 11.33
N LYS A 109 -2.93 -17.92 10.89
CA LYS A 109 -2.27 -17.81 9.58
C LYS A 109 -3.18 -17.82 8.36
N ASN A 110 -4.51 -17.86 8.50
CA ASN A 110 -5.38 -17.88 7.34
C ASN A 110 -5.37 -16.54 6.58
N TYR A 111 -5.35 -15.43 7.31
CA TYR A 111 -5.23 -14.10 6.72
C TYR A 111 -3.76 -13.74 6.48
N CYS A 112 -3.38 -13.61 5.21
CA CYS A 112 -2.01 -13.27 4.79
C CYS A 112 -1.75 -11.77 4.89
N GLY A 113 -2.79 -10.94 4.74
CA GLY A 113 -2.69 -9.49 4.83
C GLY A 113 -3.46 -8.76 3.74
N PHE A 114 -3.12 -7.50 3.50
CA PHE A 114 -3.74 -6.68 2.46
C PHE A 114 -2.73 -5.80 1.74
N ALA A 115 -3.10 -5.42 0.52
CA ALA A 115 -2.41 -4.40 -0.28
C ALA A 115 -3.41 -3.38 -0.78
N VAL A 116 -3.06 -2.09 -0.69
CA VAL A 116 -3.84 -1.00 -1.27
C VAL A 116 -3.30 -0.69 -2.66
N ILE A 117 -4.19 -0.66 -3.65
CA ILE A 117 -3.89 -0.37 -5.05
C ILE A 117 -4.39 1.02 -5.41
N ARG A 118 -3.45 1.90 -5.74
CA ARG A 118 -3.67 3.27 -6.19
C ARG A 118 -3.88 3.29 -7.72
N PRO A 119 -4.76 4.16 -8.25
CA PRO A 119 -4.95 4.35 -9.69
C PRO A 119 -3.83 5.24 -10.29
N ILE A 120 -2.57 4.90 -9.98
CA ILE A 120 -1.38 5.62 -10.46
C ILE A 120 -0.50 4.65 -11.24
N ALA A 121 -0.20 5.00 -12.49
CA ALA A 121 0.60 4.20 -13.41
C ALA A 121 2.00 3.83 -12.86
N GLN A 122 2.73 4.81 -12.35
CA GLN A 122 4.13 4.67 -11.96
C GLN A 122 4.34 4.00 -10.59
N GLY A 123 3.28 3.89 -9.79
CA GLY A 123 3.34 3.35 -8.43
C GLY A 123 1.96 2.90 -7.97
N PRO A 124 1.43 1.79 -8.53
CA PRO A 124 0.11 1.30 -8.18
C PRO A 124 0.05 0.73 -6.77
N ILE A 125 1.19 0.29 -6.21
CA ILE A 125 1.24 -0.28 -4.85
C ILE A 125 1.34 0.85 -3.82
N GLY A 126 0.32 0.96 -2.98
CA GLY A 126 0.27 1.86 -1.82
C GLY A 126 0.70 1.16 -0.54
N ARG A 127 -0.08 1.37 0.52
CA ARG A 127 0.12 0.73 1.82
C ARG A 127 -0.17 -0.77 1.69
N THR A 128 0.82 -1.57 2.04
CA THR A 128 0.77 -3.03 1.98
C THR A 128 1.24 -3.58 3.31
N VAL A 129 0.45 -4.45 3.91
CA VAL A 129 0.79 -5.14 5.15
C VAL A 129 0.59 -6.62 4.90
N LEU A 130 1.69 -7.35 4.87
CA LEU A 130 1.69 -8.80 4.65
C LEU A 130 2.41 -9.49 5.80
N ARG A 131 2.00 -10.72 6.04
CA ARG A 131 2.67 -11.64 6.95
C ARG A 131 4.07 -11.96 6.41
N PHE A 132 4.97 -12.34 7.32
CA PHE A 132 6.30 -12.80 6.96
C PHE A 132 6.29 -14.25 6.45
N PRO A 133 7.11 -14.57 5.44
CA PRO A 133 7.26 -15.93 4.96
C PRO A 133 7.89 -16.81 6.06
N SER A 134 7.49 -18.07 6.07
CA SER A 134 8.11 -19.09 6.91
C SER A 134 9.04 -19.91 6.03
N ILE A 135 10.35 -19.82 6.25
CA ILE A 135 11.35 -20.58 5.51
C ILE A 135 11.60 -21.88 6.27
N GLY A 136 10.85 -22.93 5.93
CA GLY A 136 10.88 -24.20 6.64
C GLY A 136 10.44 -24.06 8.11
N LYS A 137 11.33 -24.35 9.06
CA LYS A 137 11.08 -24.14 10.51
C LYS A 137 11.44 -22.72 10.97
N LEU A 138 12.11 -21.92 10.15
CA LEU A 138 12.55 -20.58 10.50
C LEU A 138 11.47 -19.57 10.12
N THR A 139 10.98 -18.84 11.12
CA THR A 139 10.11 -17.69 10.87
C THR A 139 10.98 -16.46 10.75
N VAL A 140 10.96 -15.79 9.60
CA VAL A 140 11.60 -14.49 9.44
C VAL A 140 10.86 -13.51 10.36
N ARG A 141 11.58 -12.93 11.33
CA ARG A 141 11.04 -11.95 12.28
C ARG A 141 11.79 -10.62 12.12
N PRO A 142 11.31 -9.71 11.26
CA PRO A 142 11.88 -8.37 11.16
C PRO A 142 11.71 -7.61 12.47
N ALA A 143 12.66 -6.73 12.77
CA ALA A 143 12.63 -5.89 13.98
C ALA A 143 11.41 -4.95 14.00
N ALA A 144 11.01 -4.44 12.83
CA ALA A 144 9.82 -3.61 12.67
C ALA A 144 8.59 -4.49 12.37
N ARG A 145 7.81 -4.79 13.42
CA ARG A 145 6.51 -5.49 13.32
C ARG A 145 5.44 -4.70 14.03
N ALA A 146 4.25 -4.66 13.45
CA ALA A 146 3.07 -4.12 14.10
C ALA A 146 1.85 -4.98 13.77
N ASP A 147 0.88 -4.94 14.68
CA ASP A 147 -0.42 -5.56 14.48
C ASP A 147 -1.33 -4.58 13.75
N PHE A 148 -1.85 -5.01 12.60
CA PHE A 148 -2.77 -4.23 11.80
C PHE A 148 -4.13 -4.91 11.79
N GLU A 149 -5.15 -4.12 12.08
CA GLU A 149 -6.54 -4.53 11.96
C GLU A 149 -7.12 -3.99 10.66
N SER A 150 -7.94 -4.82 10.01
CA SER A 150 -8.70 -4.46 8.83
C SER A 150 -10.10 -5.08 8.91
N HIS A 151 -10.99 -4.62 8.05
CA HIS A 151 -12.37 -5.09 8.02
C HIS A 151 -12.69 -5.66 6.64
N VAL A 152 -13.22 -6.88 6.59
CA VAL A 152 -13.73 -7.51 5.36
C VAL A 152 -15.16 -7.93 5.64
N LEU A 153 -16.13 -7.46 4.85
CA LEU A 153 -17.56 -7.76 5.07
C LEU A 153 -18.05 -7.44 6.51
N GLY A 154 -17.45 -6.45 7.17
CA GLY A 154 -17.74 -6.09 8.57
C GLY A 154 -16.95 -6.89 9.61
N VAL A 155 -16.34 -8.02 9.23
CA VAL A 155 -15.53 -8.87 10.11
C VAL A 155 -14.15 -8.27 10.33
N ARG A 156 -13.70 -8.26 11.58
CA ARG A 156 -12.34 -7.82 11.95
C ARG A 156 -11.33 -8.91 11.62
N VAL A 157 -10.39 -8.59 10.74
CA VAL A 157 -9.24 -9.44 10.41
C VAL A 157 -7.97 -8.78 10.91
N LYS A 158 -7.10 -9.56 11.56
CA LYS A 158 -5.83 -9.06 12.11
C LYS A 158 -4.65 -9.70 11.40
N VAL A 159 -3.63 -8.90 11.10
CA VAL A 159 -2.36 -9.37 10.54
C VAL A 159 -1.20 -8.69 11.26
N THR A 160 -0.25 -9.49 11.71
CA THR A 160 1.06 -9.00 12.19
C THR A 160 2.02 -9.01 11.01
N GLY A 161 2.57 -7.84 10.67
CA GLY A 161 3.46 -7.68 9.52
C GLY A 161 4.29 -6.41 9.59
N ALA A 162 5.14 -6.23 8.58
CA ALA A 162 5.84 -4.97 8.37
C ALA A 162 5.05 -4.16 7.34
N PRO A 163 4.65 -2.91 7.66
CA PRO A 163 4.02 -2.05 6.68
C PRO A 163 5.05 -1.64 5.62
N PHE A 164 4.71 -1.89 4.37
CA PHE A 164 5.42 -1.38 3.21
C PHE A 164 4.58 -0.29 2.56
N ILE A 165 5.23 0.80 2.17
CA ILE A 165 4.65 1.83 1.32
C ILE A 165 5.70 2.23 0.29
N ASN A 166 5.30 2.25 -0.98
CA ASN A 166 6.23 2.62 -2.03
C ASN A 166 6.58 4.12 -1.94
N ARG A 167 7.87 4.44 -1.69
CA ARG A 167 8.36 5.82 -1.58
C ARG A 167 8.29 6.60 -2.90
N THR A 168 8.16 5.93 -4.05
CA THR A 168 8.19 6.60 -5.36
C THR A 168 6.96 7.49 -5.62
N CYS A 169 5.90 7.38 -4.81
CA CYS A 169 4.83 8.37 -4.84
C CYS A 169 5.32 9.76 -4.40
N GLY A 170 6.33 9.85 -3.52
CA GLY A 170 6.89 11.11 -3.06
C GLY A 170 8.07 11.63 -3.90
N SER A 171 8.87 10.73 -4.51
CA SER A 171 10.12 11.16 -5.17
C SER A 171 9.96 11.71 -6.59
N VAL A 172 8.87 11.41 -7.30
CA VAL A 172 8.54 12.14 -8.55
C VAL A 172 8.22 13.62 -8.26
N LEU A 173 7.90 13.95 -7.00
CA LEU A 173 7.51 15.29 -6.56
C LEU A 173 8.55 15.98 -5.66
N ALA A 174 9.70 15.36 -5.38
CA ALA A 174 10.83 16.03 -4.74
C ALA A 174 11.61 16.96 -5.71
N ARG A 175 11.10 17.22 -6.93
CA ARG A 175 11.38 18.49 -7.60
C ARG A 175 10.54 19.57 -6.94
N ARG A 176 10.93 19.97 -5.71
CA ARG A 176 10.67 21.34 -5.27
C ARG A 176 11.17 22.27 -6.39
N PRO A 177 10.45 23.33 -6.77
CA PRO A 177 11.04 24.34 -7.63
C PRO A 177 12.34 24.81 -6.96
N GLN A 178 13.46 24.70 -7.69
CA GLN A 178 14.80 25.06 -7.20
C GLN A 178 14.92 26.54 -6.76
N SER A 179 13.89 27.35 -6.97
CA SER A 179 13.92 28.79 -6.68
C SER A 179 13.98 29.13 -5.19
N GLY A 180 13.62 28.23 -4.27
CA GLY A 180 13.60 28.53 -2.84
C GLY A 180 14.94 28.35 -2.10
N TRP A 181 15.90 27.61 -2.66
CA TRP A 181 17.16 27.30 -1.95
C TRP A 181 18.27 28.31 -2.19
N GLN A 182 18.19 29.11 -3.27
CA GLN A 182 19.14 30.18 -3.53
C GLN A 182 18.91 31.39 -2.64
N ASP A 183 17.66 31.63 -2.20
CA ASP A 183 17.33 32.73 -1.28
C ASP A 183 17.67 32.44 0.19
N GLU A 184 17.61 31.18 0.62
CA GLU A 184 18.00 30.80 2.00
C GLU A 184 19.54 30.81 2.15
N GLN A 185 20.27 30.33 1.14
CA GLN A 185 21.74 30.35 1.12
C GLN A 185 22.32 31.77 0.94
N SER A 186 21.64 32.65 0.20
CA SER A 186 22.06 34.05 0.07
C SER A 186 21.87 34.83 1.36
N ARG A 187 20.79 34.55 2.12
CA ARG A 187 20.53 35.12 3.46
C ARG A 187 21.49 34.62 4.53
N LEU A 188 21.86 33.34 4.51
CA LEU A 188 22.84 32.79 5.45
C LEU A 188 24.28 33.23 5.11
N GLY A 189 24.61 33.45 3.83
CA GLY A 189 25.91 33.96 3.41
C GLY A 189 26.12 35.46 3.63
N THR A 190 25.06 36.26 3.83
CA THR A 190 25.19 37.68 4.16
C THR A 190 25.56 37.91 5.63
N ASP A 191 25.16 37.00 6.52
CA ASP A 191 25.38 37.13 7.97
C ASP A 191 26.82 36.74 8.39
N GLU A 192 27.45 35.80 7.68
CA GLU A 192 28.86 35.45 7.90
C GLU A 192 29.86 36.53 7.47
N ARG A 193 29.54 37.31 6.42
CA ARG A 193 30.38 38.45 6.00
C ARG A 193 30.30 39.61 6.99
N ALA A 194 29.15 39.84 7.62
CA ALA A 194 29.00 40.85 8.67
C ALA A 194 29.78 40.47 9.95
N ARG A 195 29.78 39.18 10.33
CA ARG A 195 30.55 38.71 11.51
C ARG A 195 32.06 38.69 11.31
N THR A 196 32.54 38.56 10.07
CA THR A 196 33.99 38.52 9.78
C THR A 196 34.63 39.91 9.75
N GLN A 197 33.87 40.98 9.47
CA GLN A 197 34.40 42.35 9.49
C GLN A 197 34.54 42.96 10.90
N LEU A 198 33.85 42.41 11.91
CA LEU A 198 33.96 42.86 13.31
C LEU A 198 35.16 42.28 14.08
N ARG A 199 35.98 41.41 13.46
CA ARG A 199 37.16 40.76 14.09
C ARG A 199 38.53 41.27 13.62
N LYS A 200 38.59 42.29 12.77
CA LYS A 200 39.84 42.97 12.38
C LYS A 200 39.65 44.47 12.63
N SER A 201 39.91 45.00 13.82
CA SER A 201 41.15 45.67 14.29
C SER A 201 40.80 46.39 15.62
N PRO A 202 41.71 46.98 16.42
CA PRO A 202 43.18 46.98 16.35
C PRO A 202 43.89 46.67 17.69
N THR A 203 45.16 46.28 17.62
CA THR A 203 46.22 46.87 18.47
C THR A 203 47.51 46.83 17.65
#